data_AF-A0A0J7K1Z8-F1
#
_entry.id   AF-A0A0J7K1Z8-F1
#
_cell.length_a   1.000
_cell.length_b   1.000
_cell.length_c   1.000
_cell.angle_alpha   90.00
_cell.angle_beta   90.00
_cell.angle_gamma   90.00
#
_symmetry.space_group_name_H-M   'P 1'
#
loop_
_entity.id
_entity.type
_entity.pdbx_description
1 polymer ?
#
loop_
_entity_poly.entity_id
_entity_poly.type
_entity_poly.pdbx_seq_one_letter_code
_entity_poly.pdbx_strand_id
1 'polypeptide(L)'
;MLGILKIIGNDFDSVKFKRKDKVIPLSVANSSIKIDEVAIPIDPLLLFQKMCIAKKLDEELQEYLQFELAPFPLSLFSEEGMRKTLKSFLYKAFLPLTGDMDFGSSIHVIDGGYLLHRFLWHRNESFASICANYVQYVQTHYGSNAVVIFDGYPTDAAGKSTKSSERLRRSKTQTSADIHFEESMVATVSQETFLSNETNKIRLISMLKKKFEDSNFTVKQATEDADTLIVNTAISMSSSFDSVFIIGEDIDLLVLLTALARTFKCLL
;
A
#
# COMPACT_ATOMS: atom_id res chain seq x y z
N MET A 1 37.30 16.59 -2.62
CA MET A 1 37.93 16.80 -1.28
C MET A 1 39.26 17.57 -1.31
N LEU A 2 39.98 17.68 -2.44
CA LEU A 2 41.26 18.45 -2.52
C LEU A 2 41.14 19.99 -2.47
N GLY A 3 39.98 20.55 -2.79
CA GLY A 3 39.79 22.01 -2.86
C GLY A 3 39.56 22.68 -1.51
N ILE A 4 38.86 22.01 -0.58
CA ILE A 4 38.48 22.56 0.73
C ILE A 4 39.71 22.74 1.64
N LEU A 5 40.69 21.84 1.57
CA LEU A 5 41.93 21.93 2.33
C LEU A 5 42.77 23.17 1.99
N LYS A 6 42.60 23.76 0.79
CA LYS A 6 43.32 24.99 0.37
C LYS A 6 42.74 26.28 0.96
N ILE A 7 41.58 26.18 1.61
CA ILE A 7 40.83 27.33 2.16
C ILE A 7 41.23 27.54 3.63
N ILE A 8 41.58 26.48 4.34
CA ILE A 8 41.85 26.51 5.78
C ILE A 8 43.13 27.32 6.03
N GLY A 9 43.00 28.45 6.74
CA GLY A 9 44.12 29.31 7.16
C GLY A 9 44.52 30.42 6.18
N ASN A 10 43.80 30.60 5.07
CA ASN A 10 44.05 31.66 4.09
C ASN A 10 42.98 32.76 4.17
N ASP A 11 43.37 34.02 3.96
CA ASP A 11 42.44 35.15 3.89
C ASP A 11 41.56 35.04 2.63
N PHE A 12 40.29 35.44 2.75
CA PHE A 12 39.28 35.29 1.70
C PHE A 12 39.73 35.83 0.33
N ASP A 13 40.39 36.99 0.31
CA ASP A 13 40.88 37.63 -0.92
C ASP A 13 42.04 36.89 -1.61
N SER A 14 42.76 36.04 -0.86
CA SER A 14 43.90 35.28 -1.39
C SER A 14 43.48 33.97 -2.08
N VAL A 15 42.25 33.51 -1.83
CA VAL A 15 41.76 32.22 -2.32
C VAL A 15 41.16 32.35 -3.72
N LYS A 16 41.94 32.02 -4.75
CA LYS A 16 41.46 31.96 -6.15
C LYS A 16 41.21 30.51 -6.59
N PHE A 17 39.94 30.16 -6.82
CA PHE A 17 39.56 28.85 -7.38
C PHE A 17 39.55 28.86 -8.90
N LYS A 18 40.10 27.81 -9.52
CA LYS A 18 39.87 27.54 -10.95
C LYS A 18 38.40 27.17 -11.13
N ARG A 19 37.82 27.46 -12.31
CA ARG A 19 36.39 27.21 -12.60
C ARG A 19 35.96 25.75 -12.35
N LYS A 20 36.86 24.80 -12.60
CA LYS A 20 36.65 23.36 -12.33
C LYS A 20 36.62 22.98 -10.84
N ASP A 21 37.16 23.84 -9.98
CA ASP A 21 37.26 23.64 -8.53
C ASP A 21 36.20 24.47 -7.77
N LYS A 22 35.34 25.20 -8.51
CA LYS A 22 34.21 25.94 -7.95
C LYS A 22 32.99 25.04 -7.91
N VAL A 23 32.26 25.08 -6.80
CA VAL A 23 30.91 24.53 -6.73
C VAL A 23 30.03 25.32 -7.70
N ILE A 24 29.40 24.62 -8.62
CA ILE A 24 28.50 25.22 -9.60
C ILE A 24 27.11 25.29 -8.96
N PRO A 25 26.36 26.41 -9.10
CA PRO A 25 24.99 26.49 -8.63
C PRO A 25 24.13 25.39 -9.26
N LEU A 26 23.20 24.85 -8.49
CA LEU A 26 22.28 23.81 -8.96
C LEU A 26 21.40 24.30 -10.13
N SER A 27 21.18 25.61 -10.25
CA SER A 27 20.50 26.26 -11.39
C SER A 27 21.23 26.11 -12.74
N VAL A 28 22.50 25.68 -12.74
CA VAL A 28 23.30 25.43 -13.94
C VAL A 28 23.31 23.94 -14.31
N ALA A 29 22.71 23.07 -13.47
CA ALA A 29 22.53 21.66 -13.80
C ALA A 29 21.54 21.49 -14.98
N ASN A 30 21.66 20.38 -15.70
CA ASN A 30 20.81 20.09 -16.87
C ASN A 30 19.31 20.23 -16.51
N SER A 31 18.61 21.10 -17.23
CA SER A 31 17.17 21.34 -17.07
C SER A 31 16.29 20.37 -17.87
N SER A 32 16.87 19.27 -18.38
CA SER A 32 16.11 18.21 -19.03
C SER A 32 16.81 16.86 -18.96
N ILE A 33 16.02 15.79 -18.98
CA ILE A 33 16.47 14.40 -19.07
C ILE A 33 15.79 13.73 -20.27
N LYS A 34 16.51 12.84 -20.96
CA LYS A 34 15.89 11.98 -21.99
C LYS A 34 15.43 10.67 -21.36
N ILE A 35 14.12 10.40 -21.44
CA ILE A 35 13.52 9.10 -21.13
C ILE A 35 12.82 8.63 -22.40
N ASP A 36 13.17 7.43 -22.89
CA ASP A 36 12.62 6.87 -24.12
C ASP A 36 12.63 7.85 -25.31
N GLU A 37 13.77 8.52 -25.51
CA GLU A 37 14.02 9.57 -26.52
C GLU A 37 13.24 10.88 -26.35
N VAL A 38 12.34 10.97 -25.38
CA VAL A 38 11.60 12.19 -25.05
C VAL A 38 12.37 13.02 -24.03
N ALA A 39 12.62 14.29 -24.34
CA ALA A 39 13.22 15.24 -23.40
C ALA A 39 12.15 15.78 -22.44
N ILE A 40 12.29 15.47 -21.15
CA ILE A 40 11.40 15.95 -20.08
C ILE A 40 12.10 17.11 -19.37
N PRO A 41 11.47 18.31 -19.27
CA PRO A 41 12.04 19.44 -18.54
C PRO A 41 12.08 19.14 -17.03
N ILE A 42 13.10 19.65 -16.36
CA ILE A 42 13.31 19.50 -14.92
C ILE A 42 13.65 20.86 -14.32
N ASP A 43 13.05 21.19 -13.18
CA ASP A 43 13.53 22.27 -12.32
C ASP A 43 14.57 21.71 -11.32
N PRO A 44 15.87 22.01 -11.52
CA PRO A 44 16.92 21.48 -10.65
C PRO A 44 16.85 22.06 -9.23
N LEU A 45 16.13 23.17 -8.99
CA LEU A 45 15.97 23.77 -7.67
C LEU A 45 14.79 23.17 -6.88
N LEU A 46 13.87 22.47 -7.54
CA LEU A 46 12.64 21.99 -6.92
C LEU A 46 12.89 21.06 -5.72
N LEU A 47 13.88 20.17 -5.81
CA LEU A 47 14.24 19.28 -4.71
C LEU A 47 14.77 20.06 -3.50
N PHE A 48 15.65 21.03 -3.74
CA PHE A 48 16.21 21.88 -2.69
C PHE A 48 15.12 22.73 -2.02
N GLN A 49 14.21 23.32 -2.81
CA GLN A 49 13.07 24.07 -2.30
C GLN A 49 12.16 23.19 -1.43
N LYS A 50 11.84 21.96 -1.89
CA LYS A 50 11.05 21.00 -1.11
C LYS A 50 11.73 20.67 0.22
N MET A 51 13.05 20.48 0.24
CA MET A 51 13.82 20.26 1.48
C MET A 51 13.77 21.47 2.41
N CYS A 52 13.91 22.69 1.88
CA CYS A 52 13.80 23.91 2.68
C CYS A 52 12.41 24.12 3.29
N ILE A 53 11.35 23.64 2.65
CA ILE A 53 9.98 23.69 3.15
C ILE A 53 9.71 22.56 4.16
N ALA A 54 10.24 21.36 3.90
CA ALA A 54 9.98 20.17 4.71
C ALA A 54 10.73 20.17 6.04
N LYS A 55 11.92 20.80 6.10
CA LYS A 55 12.72 20.88 7.34
C LYS A 55 11.96 21.65 8.42
N LYS A 56 11.97 21.11 9.64
CA LYS A 56 11.44 21.76 10.83
C LYS A 56 12.54 22.53 11.57
N LEU A 57 13.78 22.04 11.47
CA LEU A 57 14.97 22.63 12.07
C LEU A 57 16.10 22.68 11.04
N ASP A 58 17.07 23.58 11.23
CA ASP A 58 18.18 23.75 10.28
C ASP A 58 19.13 22.55 10.30
N GLU A 59 19.22 21.85 11.43
CA GLU A 59 20.04 20.66 11.62
C GLU A 59 19.53 19.47 10.79
N GLU A 60 18.23 19.37 10.53
CA GLU A 60 17.63 18.30 9.70
C GLU A 60 18.09 18.38 8.23
N LEU A 61 18.46 19.59 7.76
CA LEU A 61 18.98 19.76 6.41
C LEU A 61 20.29 18.97 6.23
N GLN A 62 21.11 18.88 7.28
CA GLN A 62 22.34 18.09 7.24
C GLN A 62 22.06 16.61 7.03
N GLU A 63 20.98 16.07 7.61
CA GLU A 63 20.55 14.68 7.42
C GLU A 63 20.07 14.43 6.00
N TYR A 64 19.28 15.35 5.42
CA TYR A 64 18.79 15.23 4.04
C TYR A 64 19.93 15.17 3.02
N LEU A 65 21.02 15.91 3.26
CA LEU A 65 22.21 15.94 2.40
C LEU A 65 23.09 14.69 2.52
N GLN A 66 22.80 13.75 3.45
CA GLN A 66 23.50 12.46 3.53
C GLN A 66 23.04 11.47 2.48
N PHE A 67 21.81 11.65 1.97
CA PHE A 67 21.24 10.80 0.93
C PHE A 67 21.65 11.29 -0.46
N GLU A 68 21.64 10.38 -1.44
CA GLU A 68 21.89 10.75 -2.84
C GLU A 68 20.78 11.67 -3.35
N LEU A 69 21.16 12.89 -3.75
CA LEU A 69 20.25 13.89 -4.26
C LEU A 69 20.22 13.85 -5.78
N ALA A 70 19.16 13.28 -6.34
CA ALA A 70 18.90 13.32 -7.77
C ALA A 70 17.97 14.50 -8.09
N PRO A 71 18.38 15.49 -8.93
CA PRO A 71 17.49 16.56 -9.38
C PRO A 71 16.37 16.03 -10.28
N PHE A 72 16.52 14.79 -10.78
CA PHE A 72 15.52 14.07 -11.55
C PHE A 72 14.80 13.06 -10.64
N PRO A 73 13.48 12.86 -10.81
CA PRO A 73 12.81 11.71 -10.24
C PRO A 73 13.49 10.45 -10.76
N LEU A 74 13.89 9.52 -9.87
CA LEU A 74 14.26 8.16 -10.30
C LEU A 74 13.14 7.60 -11.19
N SER A 75 13.39 6.62 -12.06
CA SER A 75 12.37 6.04 -12.95
C SER A 75 11.07 5.64 -12.22
N LEU A 76 11.15 5.39 -10.91
CA LEU A 76 10.05 5.08 -10.00
C LEU A 76 9.21 6.29 -9.55
N PHE A 77 9.60 7.53 -9.80
CA PHE A 77 8.93 8.75 -9.32
C PHE A 77 8.53 9.70 -10.48
N SER A 78 7.52 10.51 -10.22
CA SER A 78 7.01 11.62 -11.02
C SER A 78 7.02 12.89 -10.17
N GLU A 79 6.69 14.05 -10.73
CA GLU A 79 6.62 15.31 -9.97
C GLU A 79 5.60 15.26 -8.82
N GLU A 80 4.56 14.43 -8.96
CA GLU A 80 3.47 14.22 -8.00
C GLU A 80 3.76 13.12 -6.97
N GLY A 81 4.90 12.42 -7.07
CA GLY A 81 5.28 11.31 -6.19
C GLY A 81 5.59 10.01 -6.94
N MET A 82 5.61 8.88 -6.24
CA MET A 82 5.93 7.57 -6.83
C MET A 82 4.97 7.23 -7.99
N ARG A 83 5.54 6.82 -9.14
CA ARG A 83 4.77 6.42 -10.33
C ARG A 83 3.88 5.24 -9.99
N LYS A 84 2.62 5.31 -10.45
CA LYS A 84 1.71 4.18 -10.31
C LYS A 84 2.08 3.08 -11.28
N THR A 85 2.22 1.87 -10.75
CA THR A 85 2.27 0.66 -11.56
C THR A 85 0.85 0.22 -11.91
N LEU A 86 0.66 -0.35 -13.10
CA LEU A 86 -0.56 -1.07 -13.44
C LEU A 86 -0.49 -2.47 -12.80
N LYS A 87 -0.63 -2.53 -11.46
CA LYS A 87 -0.49 -3.77 -10.67
C LYS A 87 -1.31 -4.93 -11.25
N SER A 88 -2.54 -4.65 -11.67
CA SER A 88 -3.46 -5.66 -12.22
C SER A 88 -3.09 -6.19 -13.61
N PHE A 89 -2.18 -5.53 -14.34
CA PHE A 89 -1.74 -6.01 -15.65
C PHE A 89 -1.00 -7.34 -15.55
N LEU A 90 -0.28 -7.58 -14.45
CA LEU A 90 0.42 -8.85 -14.21
C LEU A 90 -0.52 -10.05 -14.17
N TYR A 91 -1.76 -9.88 -13.69
CA TYR A 91 -2.73 -10.99 -13.69
C TYR A 91 -3.08 -11.49 -15.09
N LYS A 92 -3.00 -10.62 -16.12
CA LYS A 92 -3.22 -11.01 -17.51
C LYS A 92 -2.13 -11.93 -18.06
N ALA A 93 -0.98 -12.02 -17.39
CA ALA A 93 0.10 -12.90 -17.78
C ALA A 93 -0.08 -14.34 -17.27
N PHE A 94 -0.96 -14.57 -16.28
CA PHE A 94 -1.26 -15.90 -15.79
C PHE A 94 -2.35 -16.57 -16.63
N LEU A 95 -2.18 -17.86 -16.86
CA LEU A 95 -3.18 -18.69 -17.53
C LEU A 95 -4.06 -19.34 -16.46
N PRO A 96 -5.39 -19.34 -16.64
CA PRO A 96 -6.26 -20.09 -15.74
C PRO A 96 -5.84 -21.55 -15.69
N LEU A 97 -5.77 -22.11 -14.49
CA LEU A 97 -5.60 -23.54 -14.32
C LEU A 97 -6.81 -24.27 -14.93
N THR A 98 -6.55 -25.13 -15.91
CA THR A 98 -7.56 -25.98 -16.55
C THR A 98 -7.37 -27.43 -16.13
N GLY A 99 -8.36 -27.99 -15.45
CA GLY A 99 -8.37 -29.40 -15.04
C GLY A 99 -9.01 -29.60 -13.67
N ASP A 100 -9.57 -30.79 -13.46
CA ASP A 100 -10.00 -31.23 -12.13
C ASP A 100 -8.74 -31.61 -11.35
N MET A 101 -8.33 -30.76 -10.40
CA MET A 101 -7.25 -31.07 -9.47
C MET A 101 -7.86 -31.49 -8.14
N ASP A 102 -7.40 -32.64 -7.64
CA ASP A 102 -7.70 -33.04 -6.28
C ASP A 102 -6.80 -32.26 -5.32
N PHE A 103 -7.40 -31.31 -4.61
CA PHE A 103 -6.73 -30.47 -3.62
C PHE A 103 -6.77 -31.07 -2.21
N GLY A 104 -7.35 -32.26 -2.04
CA GLY A 104 -7.46 -32.93 -0.74
C GLY A 104 -8.16 -32.06 0.31
N SER A 105 -7.66 -32.09 1.54
CA SER A 105 -8.11 -31.17 2.58
C SER A 105 -7.63 -29.75 2.27
N SER A 106 -8.57 -28.82 2.11
CA SER A 106 -8.27 -27.45 1.73
C SER A 106 -8.78 -26.42 2.73
N ILE A 107 -8.06 -25.30 2.86
CA ILE A 107 -8.52 -24.12 3.58
C ILE A 107 -8.31 -22.84 2.75
N HIS A 108 -9.21 -21.88 2.93
CA HIS A 108 -9.17 -20.58 2.27
C HIS A 108 -8.73 -19.49 3.25
N VAL A 109 -7.72 -18.72 2.87
CA VAL A 109 -7.26 -17.50 3.55
C VAL A 109 -7.65 -16.32 2.68
N ILE A 110 -8.59 -15.52 3.15
CA ILE A 110 -9.28 -14.51 2.36
C ILE A 110 -8.83 -13.11 2.78
N ASP A 111 -8.41 -12.32 1.79
CA ASP A 111 -8.20 -10.89 1.94
C ASP A 111 -9.55 -10.19 2.19
N GLY A 112 -9.68 -9.59 3.37
CA GLY A 112 -10.83 -8.80 3.77
C GLY A 112 -10.98 -7.52 2.95
N GLY A 113 -9.88 -6.95 2.43
CA GLY A 113 -9.91 -5.82 1.51
C GLY A 113 -10.59 -6.18 0.19
N TYR A 114 -10.16 -7.27 -0.44
CA TYR A 114 -10.86 -7.88 -1.58
C TYR A 114 -12.34 -8.13 -1.27
N LEU A 115 -12.64 -8.77 -0.14
CA LEU A 115 -14.01 -9.11 0.21
C LEU A 115 -14.90 -7.87 0.27
N LEU A 116 -14.46 -6.80 0.95
CA LEU A 116 -15.19 -5.53 1.09
C LEU A 116 -15.58 -4.88 -0.24
N HIS A 117 -14.85 -5.16 -1.32
CA HIS A 117 -15.12 -4.61 -2.65
C HIS A 117 -15.80 -5.61 -3.58
N ARG A 118 -15.83 -6.90 -3.23
CA ARG A 118 -16.40 -7.97 -4.05
C ARG A 118 -17.94 -7.98 -4.02
N PHE A 119 -18.53 -7.70 -2.88
CA PHE A 119 -19.98 -7.74 -2.71
C PHE A 119 -20.60 -6.38 -2.99
N LEU A 120 -21.65 -6.30 -3.81
CA LEU A 120 -22.36 -5.04 -4.10
C LEU A 120 -23.54 -4.86 -3.15
N TRP A 121 -23.58 -3.74 -2.44
CA TRP A 121 -24.71 -3.43 -1.55
C TRP A 121 -25.97 -3.11 -2.35
N HIS A 122 -27.08 -3.75 -2.03
CA HIS A 122 -28.36 -3.41 -2.65
C HIS A 122 -28.99 -2.18 -1.98
N ARG A 123 -29.86 -1.49 -2.72
CA ARG A 123 -30.58 -0.34 -2.16
C ARG A 123 -31.48 -0.78 -1.02
N ASN A 124 -31.55 0.03 0.02
CA ASN A 124 -32.37 -0.18 1.21
C ASN A 124 -32.00 -1.42 2.06
N GLU A 125 -30.76 -1.91 1.96
CA GLU A 125 -30.29 -2.95 2.88
C GLU A 125 -29.83 -2.38 4.22
N SER A 126 -30.17 -3.09 5.29
CA SER A 126 -29.63 -2.83 6.62
C SER A 126 -28.18 -3.29 6.74
N PHE A 127 -27.40 -2.69 7.65
CA PHE A 127 -26.04 -3.16 7.93
C PHE A 127 -26.02 -4.62 8.43
N ALA A 128 -27.04 -5.07 9.14
CA ALA A 128 -27.23 -6.47 9.51
C ALA A 128 -27.32 -7.37 8.27
N SER A 129 -28.19 -7.02 7.32
CA SER A 129 -28.36 -7.74 6.06
C SER A 129 -27.08 -7.75 5.24
N ILE A 130 -26.42 -6.60 5.12
CA ILE A 130 -25.13 -6.46 4.43
C ILE A 130 -24.09 -7.42 5.03
N CYS A 131 -23.93 -7.42 6.36
CA CYS A 131 -22.98 -8.31 7.03
C CYS A 131 -23.36 -9.79 6.87
N ALA A 132 -24.65 -10.13 6.95
CA ALA A 132 -25.12 -11.49 6.71
C ALA A 132 -24.80 -11.96 5.28
N ASN A 133 -24.93 -11.07 4.28
CA ASN A 133 -24.59 -11.37 2.91
C ASN A 133 -23.09 -11.67 2.73
N TYR A 134 -22.22 -10.93 3.42
CA TYR A 134 -20.78 -11.22 3.42
C TYR A 134 -20.46 -12.60 4.01
N VAL A 135 -21.08 -12.95 5.14
CA VAL A 135 -20.91 -14.28 5.76
C VAL A 135 -21.41 -15.38 4.82
N GLN A 136 -22.62 -15.21 4.28
CA GLN A 136 -23.22 -16.16 3.35
C GLN A 136 -22.36 -16.35 2.11
N TYR A 137 -21.80 -15.27 1.57
CA TYR A 137 -20.90 -15.32 0.42
C TYR A 137 -19.67 -16.19 0.73
N VAL A 138 -19.00 -15.92 1.85
CA VAL A 138 -17.81 -16.70 2.24
C VAL A 138 -18.16 -18.17 2.42
N GLN A 139 -19.27 -18.46 3.12
CA GLN A 139 -19.72 -19.82 3.35
C GLN A 139 -20.06 -20.57 2.06
N THR A 140 -20.70 -19.89 1.11
CA THR A 140 -21.13 -20.50 -0.17
C THR A 140 -19.96 -20.74 -1.11
N HIS A 141 -19.00 -19.82 -1.17
CA HIS A 141 -17.89 -19.87 -2.14
C HIS A 141 -16.64 -20.57 -1.62
N TYR A 142 -16.39 -20.53 -0.32
CA TYR A 142 -15.14 -21.01 0.29
C TYR A 142 -15.38 -22.06 1.38
N GLY A 143 -16.64 -22.44 1.62
CA GLY A 143 -17.04 -23.41 2.62
C GLY A 143 -17.09 -22.84 4.04
N SER A 144 -17.41 -23.70 5.00
CA SER A 144 -17.59 -23.31 6.41
C SER A 144 -16.29 -23.14 7.19
N ASN A 145 -15.13 -23.47 6.60
CA ASN A 145 -13.82 -23.37 7.25
C ASN A 145 -12.91 -22.46 6.42
N ALA A 146 -12.94 -21.18 6.75
CA ALA A 146 -12.12 -20.15 6.11
C ALA A 146 -11.57 -19.16 7.14
N VAL A 147 -10.46 -18.52 6.79
CA VAL A 147 -9.83 -17.46 7.58
C VAL A 147 -9.99 -16.14 6.84
N VAL A 148 -10.69 -15.18 7.42
CA VAL A 148 -10.83 -13.82 6.86
C VAL A 148 -9.86 -12.89 7.56
N ILE A 149 -9.07 -12.12 6.80
CA ILE A 149 -8.05 -11.23 7.36
C ILE A 149 -8.27 -9.81 6.89
N PHE A 150 -8.53 -8.89 7.82
CA PHE A 150 -8.74 -7.48 7.52
C PHE A 150 -7.49 -6.64 7.72
N ASP A 151 -7.42 -5.54 6.97
CA ASP A 151 -6.49 -4.44 7.21
C ASP A 151 -6.66 -3.83 8.61
N GLY A 152 -5.54 -3.29 9.10
CA GLY A 152 -5.48 -2.50 10.32
C GLY A 152 -5.54 -1.01 10.05
N TYR A 153 -5.92 -0.26 11.08
CA TYR A 153 -6.03 1.19 11.04
C TYR A 153 -5.43 1.76 12.33
N PRO A 154 -4.08 1.83 12.40
CA PRO A 154 -3.39 2.28 13.59
C PRO A 154 -3.56 3.79 13.75
N THR A 155 -3.91 4.21 14.95
CA THR A 155 -4.05 5.64 15.28
C THR A 155 -2.72 6.27 15.66
N ASP A 156 -1.81 5.48 16.21
CA ASP A 156 -0.48 5.85 16.65
C ASP A 156 0.52 5.96 15.49
N ALA A 157 1.51 6.83 15.63
CA ALA A 157 2.50 7.05 14.58
C ALA A 157 3.43 5.84 14.36
N ALA A 158 3.63 4.99 15.38
CA ALA A 158 4.51 3.83 15.30
C ALA A 158 3.89 2.68 14.47
N GLY A 159 2.56 2.55 14.47
CA GLY A 159 1.86 1.59 13.62
C GLY A 159 1.68 2.03 12.16
N LYS A 160 1.92 3.30 11.83
CA LYS A 160 1.72 3.84 10.47
C LYS A 160 2.94 3.61 9.59
N SER A 161 2.70 3.15 8.38
CA SER A 161 3.71 3.02 7.34
C SER A 161 3.37 3.87 6.11
N THR A 162 4.05 3.58 5.00
CA THR A 162 3.75 4.18 3.68
C THR A 162 2.29 3.96 3.25
N LYS A 163 1.58 2.94 3.78
CA LYS A 163 0.16 2.67 3.51
C LYS A 163 -0.72 3.83 3.96
N SER A 164 -0.43 4.45 5.11
CA SER A 164 -1.13 5.63 5.61
C SER A 164 -1.04 6.83 4.65
N SER A 165 0.13 7.08 4.06
CA SER A 165 0.31 8.15 3.07
C SER A 165 -0.47 7.87 1.78
N GLU A 166 -0.49 6.63 1.31
CA GLU A 166 -1.27 6.22 0.13
C GLU A 166 -2.78 6.31 0.40
N ARG A 167 -3.25 5.98 1.62
CA ARG A 167 -4.65 6.16 2.05
C ARG A 167 -5.04 7.65 2.06
N LEU A 168 -4.20 8.52 2.63
CA LEU A 168 -4.41 9.97 2.64
C LEU A 168 -4.44 10.57 1.23
N ARG A 169 -3.64 10.03 0.30
CA ARG A 169 -3.68 10.43 -1.10
C ARG A 169 -5.03 10.04 -1.75
N ARG A 170 -5.55 8.85 -1.48
CA ARG A 170 -6.85 8.35 -2.01
C ARG A 170 -8.06 9.09 -1.43
N SER A 171 -8.01 9.52 -0.17
CA SER A 171 -9.12 10.23 0.46
C SER A 171 -9.35 11.64 -0.10
N LYS A 172 -8.36 12.22 -0.79
CA LYS A 172 -8.49 13.54 -1.45
C LYS A 172 -9.50 13.55 -2.60
N THR A 173 -9.83 12.40 -3.20
CA THR A 173 -10.72 12.32 -4.36
C THR A 173 -12.15 11.91 -4.03
N GLN A 174 -12.39 11.30 -2.86
CA GLN A 174 -13.71 10.82 -2.44
C GLN A 174 -13.90 11.03 -0.94
N THR A 175 -14.78 11.96 -0.55
CA THR A 175 -15.07 12.24 0.84
C THR A 175 -16.49 11.81 1.19
N SER A 176 -16.61 10.96 2.21
CA SER A 176 -17.88 10.65 2.87
C SER A 176 -17.86 11.19 4.29
N ALA A 177 -19.03 11.56 4.80
CA ALA A 177 -19.20 11.90 6.20
C ALA A 177 -18.89 10.70 7.11
N ASP A 178 -18.55 11.00 8.37
CA ASP A 178 -18.51 9.98 9.41
C ASP A 178 -19.95 9.52 9.70
N ILE A 179 -20.22 8.24 9.48
CA ILE A 179 -21.54 7.64 9.62
C ILE A 179 -21.53 6.78 10.88
N HIS A 180 -22.27 7.21 11.89
CA HIS A 180 -22.60 6.39 13.04
C HIS A 180 -23.82 5.53 12.69
N PHE A 181 -23.67 4.21 12.75
CA PHE A 181 -24.73 3.29 12.38
C PHE A 181 -24.83 2.11 13.35
N GLU A 182 -26.03 1.55 13.42
CA GLU A 182 -26.33 0.31 14.11
C GLU A 182 -26.71 -0.77 13.09
N GLU A 183 -26.75 -2.04 13.53
CA GLU A 183 -27.09 -3.19 12.67
C GLU A 183 -28.44 -3.02 11.96
N SER A 184 -29.44 -2.43 12.63
CA SER A 184 -30.79 -2.24 12.09
C SER A 184 -30.91 -1.09 11.08
N MET A 185 -29.92 -0.20 11.01
CA MET A 185 -29.97 0.98 10.15
C MET A 185 -29.72 0.60 8.69
N VAL A 186 -30.40 1.30 7.79
CA VAL A 186 -30.23 1.15 6.34
C VAL A 186 -29.04 1.96 5.86
N ALA A 187 -28.23 1.40 4.96
CA ALA A 187 -27.15 2.14 4.32
C ALA A 187 -27.72 3.28 3.45
N THR A 188 -27.46 4.52 3.86
CA THR A 188 -28.00 5.74 3.22
C THR A 188 -27.13 6.27 2.08
N VAL A 189 -25.89 5.80 1.98
CA VAL A 189 -24.93 6.17 0.94
C VAL A 189 -24.51 4.92 0.16
N SER A 190 -23.94 5.12 -1.03
CA SER A 190 -23.38 4.00 -1.80
C SER A 190 -22.24 3.33 -1.04
N GLN A 191 -22.00 2.06 -1.33
CA GLN A 191 -20.86 1.31 -0.77
C GLN A 191 -19.53 2.00 -1.05
N GLU A 192 -19.30 2.47 -2.28
CA GLU A 192 -18.06 3.17 -2.66
C GLU A 192 -17.87 4.43 -1.82
N THR A 193 -18.92 5.23 -1.66
CA THR A 193 -18.92 6.42 -0.80
C THR A 193 -18.64 6.04 0.65
N PHE A 194 -19.36 5.05 1.19
CA PHE A 194 -19.20 4.60 2.58
C PHE A 194 -17.76 4.15 2.85
N LEU A 195 -17.23 3.30 1.97
CA LEU A 195 -15.86 2.76 2.00
C LEU A 195 -14.82 3.78 1.51
N SER A 196 -15.15 5.04 1.23
CA SER A 196 -14.12 6.06 1.02
C SER A 196 -13.63 6.65 2.35
N ASN A 197 -14.45 6.53 3.41
CA ASN A 197 -14.15 7.05 4.75
C ASN A 197 -13.56 5.95 5.65
N GLU A 198 -12.40 6.23 6.24
CA GLU A 198 -11.66 5.29 7.08
C GLU A 198 -12.41 4.91 8.38
N THR A 199 -13.02 5.88 9.05
CA THR A 199 -13.80 5.65 10.28
C THR A 199 -14.98 4.73 10.01
N ASN A 200 -15.66 4.92 8.88
CA ASN A 200 -16.76 4.07 8.44
C ASN A 200 -16.28 2.64 8.18
N LYS A 201 -15.13 2.46 7.50
CA LYS A 201 -14.52 1.14 7.30
C LYS A 201 -14.20 0.45 8.61
N ILE A 202 -13.56 1.14 9.55
CA ILE A 202 -13.16 0.58 10.85
C ILE A 202 -14.40 0.03 11.58
N ARG A 203 -15.49 0.81 11.62
CA ARG A 203 -16.75 0.38 12.26
C ARG A 203 -17.38 -0.81 11.54
N LEU A 204 -17.42 -0.80 10.21
CA LEU A 204 -17.95 -1.91 9.42
C LEU A 204 -17.12 -3.18 9.62
N ILE A 205 -15.79 -3.08 9.57
CA ILE A 205 -14.88 -4.21 9.81
C ILE A 205 -15.11 -4.77 11.21
N SER A 206 -15.24 -3.92 12.24
CA SER A 206 -15.56 -4.38 13.60
C SER A 206 -16.85 -5.20 13.65
N MET A 207 -17.91 -4.73 12.99
CA MET A 207 -19.18 -5.46 12.88
C MET A 207 -19.04 -6.78 12.11
N LEU A 208 -18.34 -6.77 10.97
CA LEU A 208 -18.09 -7.95 10.15
C LEU A 208 -17.30 -9.02 10.91
N LYS A 209 -16.22 -8.62 11.61
CA LYS A 209 -15.41 -9.53 12.42
C LYS A 209 -16.29 -10.32 13.39
N LYS A 210 -17.14 -9.62 14.13
CA LYS A 210 -18.09 -10.25 15.06
C LYS A 210 -19.05 -11.20 14.33
N LYS A 211 -19.64 -10.80 13.20
CA LYS A 211 -20.58 -11.66 12.44
C LYS A 211 -19.92 -12.91 11.88
N PHE A 212 -18.67 -12.80 11.42
CA PHE A 212 -17.88 -13.95 10.98
C PHE A 212 -17.56 -14.90 12.14
N GLU A 213 -17.10 -14.36 13.28
CA GLU A 213 -16.80 -15.13 14.49
C GLU A 213 -18.06 -15.83 15.03
N ASP A 214 -19.21 -15.13 15.10
CA ASP A 214 -20.52 -15.69 15.48
C ASP A 214 -20.96 -16.82 14.52
N SER A 215 -20.44 -16.82 13.30
CA SER A 215 -20.69 -17.85 12.28
C SER A 215 -19.56 -18.90 12.19
N ASN A 216 -18.71 -18.97 13.23
CA ASN A 216 -17.59 -19.91 13.38
C ASN A 216 -16.44 -19.77 12.37
N PHE A 217 -16.33 -18.63 11.69
CA PHE A 217 -15.15 -18.34 10.88
C PHE A 217 -14.00 -17.82 11.75
N THR A 218 -12.77 -18.13 11.35
CA THR A 218 -11.59 -17.53 11.97
C THR A 218 -11.38 -16.15 11.38
N VAL A 219 -11.23 -15.13 12.23
CA VAL A 219 -10.98 -13.76 11.77
C VAL A 219 -9.68 -13.24 12.37
N LYS A 220 -8.88 -12.59 11.54
CA LYS A 220 -7.67 -11.87 11.97
C LYS A 220 -7.71 -10.43 11.48
N GLN A 221 -6.95 -9.57 12.14
CA GLN A 221 -6.77 -8.20 11.71
C GLN A 221 -5.31 -7.81 11.85
N ALA A 222 -4.75 -7.23 10.80
CA ALA A 222 -3.38 -6.73 10.81
C ALA A 222 -3.26 -5.41 11.59
N THR A 223 -2.03 -4.99 11.87
CA THR A 223 -1.76 -3.68 12.48
C THR A 223 -2.05 -2.55 11.51
N GLU A 224 -1.67 -2.70 10.23
CA GLU A 224 -1.97 -1.72 9.18
C GLU A 224 -2.32 -2.41 7.85
N ASP A 225 -1.35 -3.12 7.27
CA ASP A 225 -1.48 -3.81 5.99
C ASP A 225 -1.62 -5.33 6.18
N ALA A 226 -2.66 -5.92 5.58
CA ALA A 226 -2.97 -7.33 5.76
C ALA A 226 -2.08 -8.28 4.95
N ASP A 227 -1.41 -7.81 3.89
CA ASP A 227 -0.77 -8.66 2.88
C ASP A 227 0.21 -9.67 3.50
N THR A 228 1.07 -9.18 4.40
CA THR A 228 2.05 -10.04 5.10
C THR A 228 1.37 -11.02 6.05
N LEU A 229 0.29 -10.61 6.74
CA LEU A 229 -0.45 -11.48 7.66
C LEU A 229 -1.22 -12.57 6.93
N ILE A 230 -1.74 -12.27 5.73
CA ILE A 230 -2.38 -13.22 4.82
C ILE A 230 -1.39 -14.31 4.42
N VAL A 231 -0.24 -13.93 3.87
CA VAL A 231 0.77 -14.91 3.41
C VAL A 231 1.30 -15.75 4.57
N ASN A 232 1.64 -15.12 5.70
CA ASN A 232 2.11 -15.87 6.88
C ASN A 232 1.05 -16.81 7.44
N THR A 233 -0.22 -16.40 7.42
CA THR A 233 -1.33 -17.28 7.84
C THR A 233 -1.45 -18.46 6.88
N ALA A 234 -1.38 -18.25 5.58
CA ALA A 234 -1.43 -19.33 4.60
C ALA A 234 -0.28 -20.33 4.79
N ILE A 235 0.95 -19.85 4.96
CA ILE A 235 2.13 -20.68 5.27
C ILE A 235 1.96 -21.45 6.58
N SER A 236 1.36 -20.85 7.61
CA SER A 236 1.11 -21.58 8.86
C SER A 236 0.11 -22.72 8.69
N MET A 237 -0.91 -22.53 7.83
CA MET A 237 -1.98 -23.49 7.60
C MET A 237 -1.54 -24.68 6.74
N SER A 238 -0.48 -24.55 5.93
CA SER A 238 0.03 -25.65 5.10
C SER A 238 0.65 -26.79 5.92
N SER A 239 0.74 -26.64 7.25
CA SER A 239 1.11 -27.74 8.15
C SER A 239 -0.08 -28.63 8.53
N SER A 240 -1.31 -28.14 8.35
CA SER A 240 -2.56 -28.79 8.79
C SER A 240 -3.48 -29.19 7.64
N PHE A 241 -3.22 -28.69 6.43
CA PHE A 241 -4.05 -28.90 5.24
C PHE A 241 -3.16 -29.29 4.06
N ASP A 242 -3.70 -30.12 3.17
CA ASP A 242 -3.03 -30.53 1.94
C ASP A 242 -2.87 -29.35 0.98
N SER A 243 -3.90 -28.49 0.93
CA SER A 243 -3.93 -27.28 0.09
C SER A 243 -4.38 -26.04 0.85
N VAL A 244 -3.74 -24.91 0.55
CA VAL A 244 -4.12 -23.60 1.10
C VAL A 244 -4.31 -22.61 -0.04
N PHE A 245 -5.48 -21.98 -0.09
CA PHE A 245 -5.82 -21.00 -1.10
C PHE A 245 -5.77 -19.60 -0.52
N ILE A 246 -4.98 -18.72 -1.13
CA ILE A 246 -5.02 -17.28 -0.85
C ILE A 246 -5.99 -16.63 -1.82
N ILE A 247 -7.02 -15.97 -1.29
CA ILE A 247 -8.05 -15.30 -2.07
C ILE A 247 -7.87 -13.79 -1.95
N GLY A 248 -7.46 -13.14 -3.03
CA GLY A 248 -7.31 -11.68 -3.10
C GLY A 248 -6.92 -11.23 -4.51
N GLU A 249 -6.98 -9.91 -4.74
CA GLU A 249 -6.65 -9.30 -6.04
C GLU A 249 -5.35 -8.47 -6.00
N ASP A 250 -4.72 -8.23 -4.85
CA ASP A 250 -3.45 -7.49 -4.80
C ASP A 250 -2.29 -8.40 -5.24
N ILE A 251 -1.49 -7.91 -6.19
CA ILE A 251 -0.29 -8.60 -6.67
C ILE A 251 0.78 -8.69 -5.59
N ASP A 252 0.72 -7.82 -4.58
CA ASP A 252 1.65 -7.85 -3.45
C ASP A 252 1.54 -9.19 -2.69
N LEU A 253 0.34 -9.80 -2.64
CA LEU A 253 0.14 -11.14 -2.09
C LEU A 253 0.96 -12.18 -2.84
N LEU A 254 0.98 -12.11 -4.17
CA LEU A 254 1.76 -13.01 -5.00
C LEU A 254 3.27 -12.82 -4.80
N VAL A 255 3.72 -11.57 -4.82
CA VAL A 255 5.14 -11.24 -4.63
C VAL A 255 5.62 -11.69 -3.25
N LEU A 256 4.84 -11.45 -2.21
CA LEU A 256 5.14 -11.90 -0.85
C LEU A 256 5.11 -13.43 -0.74
N LEU A 257 4.13 -14.09 -1.37
CA LEU A 257 4.04 -15.55 -1.37
C LEU A 257 5.29 -16.17 -2.00
N THR A 258 5.71 -15.70 -3.18
CA THR A 258 6.93 -16.21 -3.84
C THR A 258 8.20 -15.93 -3.03
N ALA A 259 8.26 -14.81 -2.31
CA ALA A 259 9.42 -14.47 -1.48
C ALA A 259 9.51 -15.32 -0.19
N LEU A 260 8.37 -15.61 0.44
CA LEU A 260 8.28 -16.23 1.77
C LEU A 260 8.04 -17.75 1.71
N ALA A 261 7.30 -18.26 0.73
CA ALA A 261 6.93 -19.67 0.61
C ALA A 261 7.97 -20.51 -0.17
N ARG A 262 9.26 -20.31 0.11
CA ARG A 262 10.37 -20.91 -0.67
C ARG A 262 10.40 -22.44 -0.69
N THR A 263 9.74 -23.08 0.25
CA THR A 263 9.70 -24.54 0.41
C THR A 263 8.40 -25.17 -0.06
N PHE A 264 7.42 -24.37 -0.51
CA PHE A 264 6.10 -24.86 -0.91
C PHE A 264 5.94 -24.79 -2.43
N LYS A 265 5.16 -25.72 -2.98
CA LYS A 265 4.72 -25.63 -4.38
C LYS A 265 3.57 -24.63 -4.45
N CYS A 266 3.84 -23.45 -5.01
CA CYS A 266 2.81 -22.46 -5.28
C CYS A 266 2.22 -22.70 -6.67
N LEU A 267 0.90 -22.85 -6.74
CA LEU A 267 0.13 -22.78 -7.98
C LEU A 267 -0.44 -21.37 -8.07
N LEU A 268 -0.22 -20.70 -9.21
CA LEU A 268 -0.57 -19.30 -9.46
C LEU A 268 -1.59 -19.20 -10.59
#